data_AF-A0A158EBS0-F1
#
_entry.id   AF-A0A158EBS0-F1
#
_cell.length_a   1.000
_cell.length_b   1.000
_cell.length_c   1.000
_cell.angle_alpha   90.00
_cell.angle_beta   90.00
_cell.angle_gamma   90.00
#
_symmetry.space_group_name_H-M   'P 1'
#
loop_
_entity.id
_entity.type
_entity.pdbx_description
1 polymer ?
#
loop_
_entity_poly.entity_id
_entity_poly.type
_entity_poly.pdbx_seq_one_letter_code
_entity_poly.pdbx_strand_id
1 'polypeptide(L)'
;MWPEFAEPPKTTVGPEAVLEAFVSVELQIPDVKSHLLGDTGLSLPVSQRPRKLERWMMAPKLPEELRRLSRAHAGLSDLEGLLRVRLSRPEPEDSVWILARATDSLVTILVRKAVDETATQFTSHVSFLATQARRYCCAAALLLLDERDGVDEFGVFRAFALEHGEAAPVANKLYKLADTRPQLFYAYLR
;
A
#
# COMPACT_ATOMS: atom_id res chain seq x y z
N MET A 1 29.93 52.29 11.64
CA MET A 1 28.80 53.23 11.44
C MET A 1 27.58 52.37 11.18
N TRP A 2 26.81 52.05 12.22
CA TRP A 2 25.60 51.21 12.20
C TRP A 2 24.40 52.14 12.43
N PRO A 3 23.27 51.98 11.70
CA PRO A 3 22.06 52.72 12.02
C PRO A 3 21.33 52.09 13.22
N GLU A 4 20.72 52.98 13.99
CA GLU A 4 20.04 52.77 15.27
C GLU A 4 18.88 51.76 15.18
N PHE A 5 18.81 50.85 16.15
CA PHE A 5 17.65 50.00 16.39
C PHE A 5 16.55 50.85 17.05
N ALA A 6 15.48 51.13 16.31
CA ALA A 6 14.23 51.61 16.90
C ALA A 6 13.58 50.49 17.71
N GLU A 7 13.26 50.75 18.98
CA GLU A 7 12.50 49.82 19.82
C GLU A 7 11.09 49.58 19.23
N PRO A 8 10.59 48.34 19.18
CA PRO A 8 9.24 48.08 18.72
C PRO A 8 8.19 48.59 19.74
N PRO A 9 7.04 49.10 19.28
CA PRO A 9 5.98 49.58 20.17
C PRO A 9 5.38 48.43 20.97
N LYS A 10 5.31 48.61 22.29
CA LYS A 10 4.54 47.76 23.21
C LYS A 10 3.06 47.87 22.86
N THR A 11 2.56 46.94 22.07
CA THR A 11 1.13 46.83 21.77
C THR A 11 0.53 45.82 22.75
N THR A 12 -0.04 46.33 23.84
CA THR A 12 -0.86 45.55 24.75
C THR A 12 -2.21 45.32 24.07
N VAL A 13 -2.37 44.18 23.40
CA VAL A 13 -3.69 43.75 22.89
C VAL A 13 -4.29 42.83 23.94
N GLY A 14 -5.29 43.33 24.67
CA GLY A 14 -6.09 42.54 25.60
C GLY A 14 -6.92 41.48 24.86
N PRO A 15 -7.35 40.40 25.56
CA PRO A 15 -7.96 39.22 24.95
C PRO A 15 -9.36 39.42 24.34
N GLU A 16 -9.87 40.64 24.23
CA GLU A 16 -11.25 40.92 23.78
C GLU A 16 -11.39 41.36 22.31
N ALA A 17 -10.29 41.55 21.57
CA ALA A 17 -10.35 42.09 20.20
C ALA A 17 -10.25 41.03 19.07
N VAL A 18 -10.40 39.73 19.37
CA VAL A 18 -10.37 38.66 18.35
C VAL A 18 -11.78 38.12 18.02
N LEU A 19 -12.81 38.63 18.69
CA LEU A 19 -14.20 38.27 18.45
C LEU A 19 -14.88 39.32 17.58
N GLU A 20 -14.71 39.26 16.26
CA GLU A 20 -15.72 39.65 15.25
C GLU A 20 -15.13 39.64 13.84
N ALA A 21 -14.95 38.43 13.29
CA ALA A 21 -14.90 38.22 11.85
C ALA A 21 -15.36 36.79 11.52
N PHE A 22 -16.52 36.38 12.04
CA PHE A 22 -17.20 35.18 11.55
C PHE A 22 -18.03 35.58 10.32
N VAL A 23 -17.42 35.44 9.15
CA VAL A 23 -18.18 35.35 7.90
C VAL A 23 -18.93 34.02 7.95
N SER A 24 -20.25 34.08 8.09
CA SER A 24 -21.12 32.92 7.90
C SER A 24 -21.05 32.50 6.43
N VAL A 25 -20.24 31.47 6.14
CA VAL A 25 -20.31 30.75 4.89
C VAL A 25 -21.34 29.64 5.09
N GLU A 26 -22.54 29.83 4.57
CA GLU A 26 -23.47 28.71 4.37
C GLU A 26 -22.87 27.76 3.33
N LEU A 27 -22.17 26.74 3.82
CA LEU A 27 -21.79 25.59 3.01
C LEU A 27 -23.07 24.82 2.68
N GLN A 28 -23.63 25.06 1.50
CA GLN A 28 -24.52 24.09 0.87
C GLN A 28 -23.68 22.84 0.58
N ILE A 29 -23.68 21.90 1.52
CA ILE A 29 -23.03 20.60 1.35
C ILE A 29 -23.98 19.78 0.48
N PRO A 30 -23.65 19.48 -0.80
CA PRO A 30 -24.43 18.53 -1.57
C PRO A 30 -24.43 17.19 -0.82
N ASP A 31 -25.53 16.45 -0.89
CA ASP A 31 -25.72 15.13 -0.27
C ASP A 31 -24.71 14.11 -0.85
N VAL A 32 -23.47 14.22 -0.40
CA VAL A 32 -22.35 13.36 -0.76
C VAL A 32 -22.14 12.47 0.45
N LYS A 33 -22.54 11.21 0.33
CA LYS A 33 -22.33 10.17 1.34
C LYS A 33 -20.85 10.15 1.77
N SER A 34 -20.56 10.79 2.90
CA SER A 34 -19.27 10.79 3.55
C SER A 34 -19.23 9.63 4.55
N HIS A 35 -18.13 8.89 4.57
CA HIS A 35 -17.90 7.82 5.54
C HIS A 35 -16.59 8.09 6.27
N LEU A 36 -16.63 7.95 7.60
CA LEU A 36 -15.51 8.13 8.52
C LEU A 36 -14.32 7.22 8.13
N LEU A 37 -13.16 7.83 7.95
CA LEU A 37 -11.87 7.13 7.86
C LEU A 37 -11.23 7.07 9.25
N GLY A 38 -11.67 6.13 10.09
CA GLY A 38 -11.07 5.85 11.40
C GLY A 38 -11.13 6.99 12.43
N ASP A 39 -10.46 6.78 13.56
CA ASP A 39 -10.55 7.59 14.80
C ASP A 39 -10.04 9.04 14.72
N THR A 40 -9.58 9.50 13.55
CA THR A 40 -9.00 10.86 13.39
C THR A 40 -9.95 11.90 12.80
N GLY A 41 -11.19 11.52 12.46
CA GLY A 41 -12.27 12.46 12.13
C GLY A 41 -12.16 13.18 10.77
N LEU A 42 -11.18 12.84 9.93
CA LEU A 42 -11.04 13.42 8.60
C LEU A 42 -11.86 12.64 7.57
N SER A 43 -12.77 13.35 6.89
CA SER A 43 -13.63 12.79 5.83
C SER A 43 -13.11 13.23 4.46
N LEU A 44 -12.74 12.28 3.59
CA LEU A 44 -12.42 12.57 2.20
C LEU A 44 -13.63 12.29 1.29
N PRO A 45 -13.94 13.19 0.33
CA PRO A 45 -14.90 12.90 -0.74
C PRO A 45 -14.54 11.61 -1.47
N VAL A 46 -15.52 10.79 -1.83
CA VAL A 46 -15.32 9.50 -2.53
C VAL A 46 -14.58 9.68 -3.88
N SER A 47 -14.69 10.86 -4.49
CA SER A 47 -13.96 11.23 -5.70
C SER A 47 -12.46 11.50 -5.47
N GLN A 48 -12.06 11.82 -4.25
CA GLN A 48 -10.68 12.14 -3.87
C GLN A 48 -9.98 11.00 -3.12
N ARG A 49 -10.68 9.88 -2.89
CA ARG A 49 -10.07 8.68 -2.36
C ARG A 49 -9.10 8.10 -3.39
N PRO A 50 -7.88 7.72 -3.02
CA PRO A 50 -7.06 6.91 -3.89
C PRO A 50 -7.63 5.48 -3.88
N ARG A 51 -8.53 5.22 -4.85
CA ARG A 51 -9.36 4.01 -5.00
C ARG A 51 -8.56 2.74 -5.34
N LYS A 52 -7.28 2.89 -5.64
CA LYS A 52 -6.39 1.81 -6.07
C LYS A 52 -5.98 1.00 -4.83
N LEU A 53 -6.24 -0.31 -4.85
CA LEU A 53 -6.00 -1.29 -3.76
C LEU A 53 -6.93 -1.27 -2.53
N GLU A 54 -8.05 -0.54 -2.53
CA GLU A 54 -8.97 -0.52 -1.37
C GLU A 54 -9.46 -1.92 -0.94
N ARG A 55 -9.64 -2.87 -1.88
CA ARG A 55 -10.01 -4.25 -1.53
C ARG A 55 -9.00 -4.93 -0.61
N TRP A 56 -7.72 -4.56 -0.71
CA TRP A 56 -6.66 -5.15 0.10
C TRP A 56 -6.63 -4.56 1.50
N MET A 57 -7.11 -3.32 1.67
CA MET A 57 -7.19 -2.65 2.97
C MET A 57 -8.50 -2.93 3.70
N MET A 58 -9.63 -2.83 2.99
CA MET A 58 -10.96 -2.73 3.60
C MET A 58 -11.75 -4.04 3.59
N ALA A 59 -11.39 -5.02 2.76
CA ALA A 59 -12.18 -6.26 2.69
C ALA A 59 -11.99 -7.10 3.96
N PRO A 60 -13.04 -7.71 4.52
CA PRO A 60 -12.93 -8.54 5.73
C PRO A 60 -12.03 -9.76 5.51
N LYS A 61 -11.86 -10.20 4.25
CA LYS A 61 -11.01 -11.33 3.86
C LYS A 61 -10.05 -10.93 2.76
N LEU A 62 -8.97 -11.69 2.61
CA LEU A 62 -8.09 -11.57 1.45
C LEU A 62 -8.87 -11.92 0.16
N PRO A 63 -8.53 -11.31 -0.99
CA PRO A 63 -9.17 -11.59 -2.26
C PRO A 63 -9.17 -13.07 -2.62
N GLU A 64 -10.24 -13.55 -3.27
CA GLU A 64 -10.41 -14.97 -3.60
C GLU A 64 -9.33 -15.45 -4.58
N GLU A 65 -8.81 -14.59 -5.46
CA GLU A 65 -7.71 -14.91 -6.37
C GLU A 65 -6.47 -15.34 -5.59
N LEU A 66 -6.08 -14.55 -4.59
CA LEU A 66 -4.95 -14.88 -3.72
C LEU A 66 -5.22 -16.16 -2.92
N ARG A 67 -6.42 -16.33 -2.36
CA ARG A 67 -6.76 -17.53 -1.58
C ARG A 67 -6.75 -18.80 -2.44
N ARG A 68 -7.18 -18.73 -3.70
CA ARG A 68 -7.11 -19.86 -4.64
C ARG A 68 -5.65 -20.20 -4.98
N LEU A 69 -4.87 -19.18 -5.31
CA LEU A 69 -3.46 -19.29 -5.62
C LEU A 69 -2.65 -19.86 -4.44
N SER A 70 -2.97 -19.44 -3.22
CA SER A 70 -2.25 -19.86 -2.01
C SER A 70 -2.56 -21.30 -1.60
N ARG A 71 -3.79 -21.80 -1.85
CA ARG A 71 -4.16 -23.21 -1.61
C ARG A 71 -3.35 -24.20 -2.45
N ALA A 72 -2.81 -23.78 -3.59
CA ALA A 72 -1.93 -24.63 -4.40
C ALA A 72 -0.55 -24.88 -3.75
N HIS A 73 -0.21 -24.17 -2.67
CA HIS A 73 1.07 -24.28 -1.98
C HIS A 73 0.85 -24.60 -0.50
N ALA A 74 1.37 -25.75 -0.04
CA ALA A 74 1.15 -26.26 1.31
C ALA A 74 1.42 -25.22 2.42
N GLY A 75 2.49 -24.44 2.29
CA GLY A 75 2.89 -23.41 3.27
C GLY A 75 2.09 -22.10 3.21
N LEU A 76 1.18 -21.95 2.26
CA LEU A 76 0.35 -20.75 2.04
C LEU A 76 -1.14 -21.08 2.09
N SER A 77 -1.52 -22.25 2.60
CA SER A 77 -2.93 -22.61 2.78
C SER A 77 -3.59 -21.70 3.83
N ASP A 78 -4.89 -21.45 3.64
CA ASP A 78 -5.75 -20.72 4.57
C ASP A 78 -5.26 -19.33 4.99
N LEU A 79 -4.74 -18.56 4.01
CA LEU A 79 -4.28 -17.19 4.25
C LEU A 79 -5.39 -16.29 4.80
N GLU A 80 -5.07 -15.66 5.93
CA GLU A 80 -5.88 -14.63 6.58
C GLU A 80 -5.03 -13.40 6.87
N GLY A 81 -5.47 -12.22 6.42
CA GLY A 81 -4.75 -10.96 6.65
C GLY A 81 -4.97 -10.44 8.07
N LEU A 82 -3.90 -10.38 8.86
CA LEU A 82 -3.91 -9.92 10.26
C LEU A 82 -3.75 -8.39 10.38
N LEU A 83 -2.72 -7.86 9.72
CA LEU A 83 -2.38 -6.44 9.72
C LEU A 83 -2.27 -5.96 8.28
N ARG A 84 -2.82 -4.78 7.99
CA ARG A 84 -2.81 -4.17 6.65
C ARG A 84 -2.36 -2.73 6.77
N VAL A 85 -1.32 -2.37 6.04
CA VAL A 85 -0.70 -1.04 6.10
C VAL A 85 -0.53 -0.51 4.70
N ARG A 86 -1.05 0.70 4.46
CA ARG A 86 -0.77 1.44 3.23
C ARG A 86 0.61 2.07 3.34
N LEU A 87 1.48 1.79 2.39
CA LEU A 87 2.81 2.40 2.33
C LEU A 87 2.73 3.68 1.51
N SER A 88 3.17 4.79 2.09
CA SER A 88 3.21 6.11 1.44
C SER A 88 4.63 6.67 1.55
N ARG A 89 5.43 6.53 0.49
CA ARG A 89 6.83 7.03 0.34
C ARG A 89 7.91 6.32 1.19
N PRO A 90 9.20 6.30 0.73
CA PRO A 90 9.77 6.94 -0.46
C PRO A 90 9.98 6.04 -1.70
N GLU A 91 9.22 4.96 -1.86
CA GLU A 91 9.16 4.16 -3.10
C GLU A 91 7.68 3.83 -3.44
N PRO A 92 7.35 3.59 -4.72
CA PRO A 92 6.31 4.27 -5.48
C PRO A 92 4.89 4.12 -4.91
N GLU A 93 4.10 5.16 -5.16
CA GLU A 93 2.71 5.31 -4.74
C GLU A 93 1.85 4.06 -5.00
N ASP A 94 0.96 3.76 -4.04
CA ASP A 94 -0.02 2.67 -4.05
C ASP A 94 0.51 1.25 -3.86
N SER A 95 1.16 1.01 -2.72
CA SER A 95 1.42 -0.34 -2.21
C SER A 95 0.73 -0.60 -0.86
N VAL A 96 0.29 -1.85 -0.66
CA VAL A 96 -0.28 -2.34 0.59
C VAL A 96 0.58 -3.47 1.11
N TRP A 97 1.13 -3.29 2.30
CA TRP A 97 1.79 -4.35 3.04
C TRP A 97 0.79 -5.05 3.96
N ILE A 98 0.80 -6.38 3.94
CA ILE A 98 -0.08 -7.22 4.74
C ILE A 98 0.78 -8.24 5.48
N LEU A 99 0.61 -8.30 6.80
CA LEU A 99 1.03 -9.47 7.57
C LEU A 99 -0.16 -10.43 7.64
N ALA A 100 0.05 -11.64 7.16
CA ALA A 100 -0.97 -12.68 7.08
C ALA A 100 -0.56 -13.92 7.89
N ARG A 101 -1.56 -14.66 8.35
CA ARG A 101 -1.42 -16.00 8.92
C ARG A 101 -1.79 -17.03 7.84
N ALA A 102 -0.90 -17.99 7.61
CA ALA A 102 -1.22 -19.27 6.97
C ALA A 102 -1.46 -20.32 8.07
N THR A 103 -1.89 -21.53 7.69
CA THR A 103 -2.18 -22.64 8.61
C THR A 103 -1.13 -22.82 9.71
N ASP A 104 0.16 -22.88 9.34
CA ASP A 104 1.25 -23.21 10.27
C ASP A 104 2.32 -22.10 10.38
N SER A 105 2.10 -20.92 9.79
CA SER A 105 3.15 -19.89 9.75
C SER A 105 2.64 -18.48 9.49
N LEU A 106 3.52 -17.50 9.71
CA LEU A 106 3.30 -16.12 9.25
C LEU A 106 3.83 -15.93 7.84
N VAL A 107 3.13 -15.07 7.10
CA VAL A 107 3.43 -14.71 5.72
C VAL A 107 3.38 -13.20 5.61
N THR A 108 4.41 -12.59 5.03
CA THR A 108 4.36 -11.16 4.67
C THR A 108 4.01 -11.02 3.20
N ILE A 109 3.13 -10.08 2.88
CA ILE A 109 2.62 -9.88 1.52
C ILE A 109 2.77 -8.41 1.20
N LEU A 110 3.34 -8.08 0.04
CA LEU A 110 3.36 -6.75 -0.51
C LEU A 110 2.53 -6.77 -1.79
N VAL A 111 1.49 -5.97 -1.81
CA VAL A 111 0.63 -5.79 -2.97
C VAL A 111 0.95 -4.44 -3.59
N ARG A 112 1.17 -4.41 -4.89
CA ARG A 112 1.37 -3.17 -5.64
C ARG A 112 0.63 -3.23 -6.95
N LYS A 113 0.41 -2.06 -7.57
CA LYS A 113 -0.11 -2.02 -8.94
C LYS A 113 0.96 -2.51 -9.92
N ALA A 114 0.57 -3.26 -10.95
CA ALA A 114 1.51 -3.81 -11.94
C ALA A 114 2.15 -2.78 -12.90
N VAL A 115 1.77 -1.51 -12.85
CA VAL A 115 2.18 -0.49 -13.83
C VAL A 115 3.56 0.09 -13.50
N ASP A 116 4.36 0.36 -14.55
CA ASP A 116 5.64 1.08 -14.52
C ASP A 116 6.66 0.60 -13.48
N GLU A 117 6.76 -0.72 -13.25
CA GLU A 117 7.79 -1.25 -12.34
C GLU A 117 9.17 -1.24 -12.99
N THR A 118 10.09 -0.50 -12.39
CA THR A 118 11.51 -0.55 -12.72
C THR A 118 12.19 -1.73 -12.00
N ALA A 119 13.29 -2.24 -12.57
CA ALA A 119 14.07 -3.32 -11.94
C ALA A 119 14.61 -2.93 -10.55
N THR A 120 14.94 -1.66 -10.37
CA THR A 120 15.37 -1.10 -9.08
C THR A 120 14.24 -1.18 -8.06
N GLN A 121 13.02 -0.74 -8.41
CA GLN A 121 11.86 -0.83 -7.51
C GLN A 121 11.52 -2.29 -7.17
N PHE A 122 11.54 -3.18 -8.16
CA PHE A 122 11.32 -4.61 -7.91
C PHE A 122 12.34 -5.16 -6.89
N THR A 123 13.62 -4.83 -7.07
CA THR A 123 14.69 -5.23 -6.14
C THR A 123 14.47 -4.66 -4.74
N SER A 124 14.07 -3.39 -4.64
CA SER A 124 13.75 -2.77 -3.36
C SER A 124 12.53 -3.43 -2.68
N HIS A 125 11.49 -3.78 -3.43
CA HIS A 125 10.31 -4.50 -2.92
C HIS A 125 10.68 -5.89 -2.38
N VAL A 126 11.52 -6.62 -3.10
CA VAL A 126 12.04 -7.92 -2.66
C VAL A 126 12.87 -7.77 -1.38
N SER A 127 13.74 -6.76 -1.31
CA SER A 127 14.54 -6.46 -0.11
C SER A 127 13.67 -6.07 1.09
N PHE A 128 12.64 -5.24 0.87
CA PHE A 128 11.66 -4.87 1.87
C PHE A 128 10.92 -6.10 2.41
N LEU A 129 10.41 -6.96 1.53
CA LEU A 129 9.73 -8.20 1.90
C LEU A 129 10.63 -9.14 2.70
N ALA A 130 11.88 -9.33 2.27
CA ALA A 130 12.84 -10.15 3.00
C ALA A 130 13.11 -9.59 4.40
N THR A 131 13.20 -8.26 4.53
CA THR A 131 13.38 -7.57 5.81
C THR A 131 12.17 -7.76 6.73
N GLN A 132 10.94 -7.55 6.23
CA GLN A 132 9.74 -7.75 7.04
C GLN A 132 9.56 -9.21 7.45
N ALA A 133 9.80 -10.13 6.53
CA ALA A 133 9.70 -11.55 6.83
C ALA A 133 10.68 -11.97 7.92
N ARG A 134 11.93 -11.48 7.91
CA ARG A 134 12.88 -11.71 9.00
C ARG A 134 12.42 -11.07 10.31
N ARG A 135 11.95 -9.83 10.26
CA ARG A 135 11.49 -9.06 11.43
C ARG A 135 10.33 -9.76 12.15
N TYR A 136 9.42 -10.35 11.40
CA TYR A 136 8.21 -11.02 11.92
C TYR A 136 8.31 -12.54 11.91
N CYS A 137 9.50 -13.11 11.67
CA CYS A 137 9.74 -14.55 11.60
C CYS A 137 8.78 -15.29 10.64
N CYS A 138 8.45 -14.68 9.51
CA CYS A 138 7.59 -15.29 8.49
C CYS A 138 8.30 -16.45 7.80
N ALA A 139 7.55 -17.51 7.48
CA ALA A 139 8.07 -18.63 6.68
C ALA A 139 8.17 -18.26 5.20
N ALA A 140 7.30 -17.36 4.73
CA ALA A 140 7.22 -16.93 3.34
C ALA A 140 6.98 -15.43 3.19
N ALA A 141 7.37 -14.90 2.03
CA ALA A 141 7.06 -13.55 1.59
C ALA A 141 6.47 -13.59 0.18
N LEU A 142 5.43 -12.81 -0.08
CA LEU A 142 4.76 -12.73 -1.39
C LEU A 142 4.81 -11.30 -1.93
N LEU A 143 5.33 -11.14 -3.14
CA LEU A 143 5.13 -9.93 -3.94
C LEU A 143 3.96 -10.16 -4.91
N LEU A 144 2.91 -9.36 -4.79
CA LEU A 144 1.71 -9.45 -5.61
C LEU A 144 1.59 -8.20 -6.48
N LEU A 145 1.57 -8.41 -7.80
CA LEU A 145 1.22 -7.36 -8.76
C LEU A 145 -0.27 -7.48 -9.06
N ASP A 146 -1.05 -6.48 -8.65
CA ASP A 146 -2.47 -6.36 -8.94
C ASP A 146 -2.65 -5.55 -10.22
N GLU A 147 -3.16 -6.17 -11.27
CA GLU A 147 -3.53 -5.49 -12.50
C GLU A 147 -4.97 -5.77 -12.87
N ARG A 148 -5.80 -4.75 -12.73
CA ARG A 148 -7.21 -4.82 -13.16
C ARG A 148 -7.63 -3.74 -14.14
N ASP A 149 -6.68 -2.90 -14.57
CA ASP A 149 -6.93 -1.80 -15.51
C ASP A 149 -6.40 -2.06 -16.94
N GLY A 150 -5.84 -3.25 -17.21
CA GLY A 150 -5.53 -3.73 -18.57
C GLY A 150 -4.43 -2.95 -19.32
N VAL A 151 -3.34 -2.60 -18.65
CA VAL A 151 -2.20 -1.94 -19.29
C VAL A 151 -1.03 -2.93 -19.30
N ASP A 152 -0.86 -3.57 -20.46
CA ASP A 152 0.06 -4.69 -20.74
C ASP A 152 1.56 -4.31 -20.78
N GLU A 153 2.02 -3.30 -20.03
CA GLU A 153 3.43 -2.89 -20.05
C GLU A 153 4.24 -3.61 -18.95
N PHE A 154 4.55 -4.88 -19.20
CA PHE A 154 5.23 -5.80 -18.28
C PHE A 154 6.75 -5.89 -18.49
N GLY A 155 7.46 -4.80 -18.78
CA GLY A 155 8.87 -4.87 -19.22
C GLY A 155 9.78 -5.72 -18.32
N VAL A 156 9.82 -5.41 -17.02
CA VAL A 156 10.62 -6.16 -16.03
C VAL A 156 10.01 -7.53 -15.73
N PHE A 157 8.68 -7.61 -15.75
CA PHE A 157 7.98 -8.82 -15.34
C PHE A 157 8.03 -9.94 -16.39
N ARG A 158 8.04 -9.56 -17.66
CA ARG A 158 8.27 -10.48 -18.77
C ARG A 158 9.69 -11.03 -18.76
N ALA A 159 10.69 -10.19 -18.46
CA ALA A 159 12.06 -10.66 -18.30
C ALA A 159 12.17 -11.70 -17.18
N PHE A 160 11.54 -11.44 -16.04
CA PHE A 160 11.50 -12.39 -14.92
C PHE A 160 10.78 -13.70 -15.26
N ALA A 161 9.63 -13.64 -15.94
CA ALA A 161 8.91 -14.83 -16.39
C ALA A 161 9.77 -15.69 -17.34
N LEU A 162 10.51 -15.05 -18.26
CA LEU A 162 11.43 -15.72 -19.18
C LEU A 162 12.57 -16.44 -18.44
N GLU A 163 13.15 -15.81 -17.42
CA GLU A 163 14.18 -16.44 -16.57
C GLU A 163 13.67 -17.70 -15.85
N HIS A 164 12.35 -17.78 -15.61
CA HIS A 164 11.69 -18.92 -14.97
C HIS A 164 11.05 -19.88 -15.98
N GLY A 165 11.43 -19.79 -17.26
CA GLY A 165 11.01 -20.71 -18.32
C GLY A 165 9.63 -20.43 -18.93
N GLU A 166 9.02 -19.28 -18.62
CA GLU A 166 7.73 -18.88 -19.19
C GLU A 166 7.93 -17.87 -20.32
N ALA A 167 7.29 -18.10 -21.47
CA ALA A 167 7.36 -17.18 -22.60
C ALA A 167 6.73 -15.80 -22.31
N ALA A 168 5.81 -15.76 -21.34
CA ALA A 168 5.14 -14.56 -20.84
C ALA A 168 4.67 -14.75 -19.39
N PRO A 169 4.42 -13.66 -18.64
CA PRO A 169 3.71 -13.69 -17.37
C PRO A 169 2.39 -14.45 -17.43
N VAL A 170 2.21 -15.47 -16.58
CA VAL A 170 0.96 -16.20 -16.44
C VAL A 170 0.19 -15.60 -15.26
N ALA A 171 -1.02 -15.10 -15.54
CA ALA A 171 -1.93 -14.61 -14.52
C ALA A 171 -2.28 -15.71 -13.52
N ASN A 172 -2.38 -15.32 -12.25
CA ASN A 172 -2.75 -16.17 -11.14
C ASN A 172 -1.84 -17.40 -11.01
N LYS A 173 -0.53 -17.21 -11.23
CA LYS A 173 0.54 -18.19 -10.99
C LYS A 173 1.55 -17.67 -9.96
N LEU A 174 1.97 -18.55 -9.05
CA LEU A 174 3.08 -18.31 -8.13
C LEU A 174 4.40 -18.72 -8.77
N TYR A 175 5.35 -17.79 -8.75
CA TYR A 175 6.73 -17.98 -9.13
C TYR A 175 7.58 -17.93 -7.87
N LYS A 176 8.50 -18.89 -7.72
CA LYS A 176 9.43 -18.92 -6.59
C LYS A 176 10.72 -18.22 -7.02
N LEU A 177 11.07 -17.13 -6.34
CA LEU A 177 12.25 -16.31 -6.67
C LEU A 177 13.56 -17.00 -6.27
N ALA A 178 13.56 -17.63 -5.10
CA ALA A 178 14.75 -18.24 -4.55
C ALA A 178 14.39 -19.33 -3.54
N ASP A 179 15.26 -20.32 -3.40
CA ASP A 179 15.21 -21.31 -2.33
C ASP A 179 15.85 -20.76 -1.04
N THR A 180 15.31 -19.65 -0.55
CA THR A 180 15.77 -18.97 0.66
C THR A 180 14.80 -19.21 1.82
N ARG A 181 15.26 -18.90 3.05
CA ARG A 181 14.40 -18.72 4.21
C ARG A 181 14.42 -17.24 4.61
N PRO A 182 13.28 -16.53 4.59
CA PRO A 182 11.94 -16.96 4.16
C PRO A 182 11.86 -17.34 2.68
N GLN A 183 10.91 -18.20 2.31
CA GLN A 183 10.64 -18.51 0.89
C GLN A 183 10.06 -17.26 0.22
N LEU A 184 10.67 -16.83 -0.89
CA LEU A 184 10.23 -15.66 -1.63
C LEU A 184 9.40 -16.11 -2.83
N PHE A 185 8.15 -15.65 -2.85
CA PHE A 185 7.24 -15.88 -3.94
C PHE A 185 6.82 -14.56 -4.58
N TYR A 186 6.43 -14.69 -5.83
CA TYR A 186 5.87 -13.63 -6.63
C TYR A 186 4.61 -14.15 -7.32
N ALA A 187 3.58 -13.32 -7.47
CA ALA A 187 2.47 -13.62 -8.35
C ALA A 187 1.91 -12.38 -9.05
N TYR A 188 1.46 -12.59 -10.27
CA TYR A 188 0.68 -11.63 -11.04
C TYR A 188 -0.81 -11.97 -10.86
N LEU A 189 -1.62 -11.01 -10.39
CA LEU A 189 -3.05 -11.20 -10.14
C LEU A 189 -3.86 -10.36 -11.13
N ARG A 190 -4.79 -11.03 -11.82
CA ARG A 190 -5.74 -10.45 -12.76
C ARG A 190 -7.16 -10.92 -12.40
#